data_AF-A0A9Q1A3V5-F1
#
_entry.id   AF-A0A9Q1A3V5-F1
#
_cell.length_a   1.000
_cell.length_b   1.000
_cell.length_c   1.000
_cell.angle_alpha   90.00
_cell.angle_beta   90.00
_cell.angle_gamma   90.00
#
_symmetry.space_group_name_H-M   'P 1'
#
loop_
_entity.id
_entity.type
_entity.pdbx_description
1 polymer ?
#
loop_
_entity_poly.entity_id
_entity_poly.type
_entity_poly.pdbx_seq_one_letter_code
_entity_poly.pdbx_strand_id
1 'polypeptide(L)'
;MASLSFLSTPSSSSLSSLHNTTPSSSRIFLRTPSLNFRASPTKLFSIKAQSAPVLTQDDLKKLAADKAVDYVKSGMVLGLGTGSTAAFVVAKLGELLKTGELTNIIGVPTSKRTEEQARSLNIPLSILDDHPHIDLAIDGADEVDPLLNLVKGRGGALLREKMVEAASDEFVVVADETKLVDGLGGSKLAMPVEVVQFCWKYNLVRLQELFKDEGVEAKFESW
;
A
#
# COMPACT_ATOMS: atom_id res chain seq x y z
N MET A 1 -32.34 1.23 2.26
CA MET A 1 -32.41 0.07 3.18
C MET A 1 -32.38 -1.17 2.32
N ALA A 2 -31.36 -2.02 2.46
CA ALA A 2 -31.38 -3.38 1.96
C ALA A 2 -31.71 -4.31 3.13
N SER A 3 -32.61 -5.28 2.94
CA SER A 3 -32.95 -6.28 3.94
C SER A 3 -32.29 -7.60 3.54
N LEU A 4 -31.30 -8.05 4.31
CA LEU A 4 -30.77 -9.41 4.19
C LEU A 4 -31.55 -10.34 5.13
N SER A 5 -32.01 -11.47 4.62
CA SER A 5 -32.54 -12.59 5.42
C SER A 5 -31.57 -13.75 5.32
N PHE A 6 -31.01 -14.18 6.46
CA PHE A 6 -30.07 -15.30 6.52
C PHE A 6 -30.82 -16.61 6.73
N LEU A 7 -30.58 -17.59 5.85
CA LEU A 7 -30.87 -18.99 6.09
C LEU A 7 -29.60 -19.63 6.64
N SER A 8 -29.63 -20.08 7.89
CA SER A 8 -28.49 -20.69 8.57
C SER A 8 -28.44 -22.21 8.32
N THR A 9 -27.22 -22.74 8.13
CA THR A 9 -26.85 -24.10 8.58
C THR A 9 -25.41 -24.10 9.12
N PRO A 10 -25.04 -25.02 10.06
CA PRO A 10 -23.86 -24.87 10.90
C PRO A 10 -22.67 -25.81 10.59
N SER A 11 -21.47 -25.26 10.77
CA SER A 11 -20.21 -25.75 11.38
C SER A 11 -19.72 -27.22 11.27
N SER A 12 -18.39 -27.36 11.05
CA SER A 12 -17.40 -28.02 11.97
C SER A 12 -16.00 -28.08 11.30
N SER A 13 -14.93 -27.41 11.78
CA SER A 13 -13.84 -27.88 12.70
C SER A 13 -13.02 -29.09 12.18
N SER A 14 -11.68 -29.25 12.28
CA SER A 14 -10.57 -28.61 13.02
C SER A 14 -9.24 -29.43 12.88
N LEU A 15 -8.09 -28.83 13.23
CA LEU A 15 -6.83 -29.39 13.83
C LEU A 15 -5.89 -30.29 12.95
N SER A 16 -4.55 -30.37 13.07
CA SER A 16 -3.50 -29.82 13.98
C SER A 16 -2.05 -30.26 13.56
N SER A 17 -1.03 -29.47 13.97
CA SER A 17 0.26 -29.87 14.63
C SER A 17 1.44 -30.48 13.81
N LEU A 18 2.53 -29.73 13.58
CA LEU A 18 3.86 -29.68 14.28
C LEU A 18 4.91 -30.74 13.87
N HIS A 19 6.13 -30.29 13.50
CA HIS A 19 7.38 -30.75 14.12
C HIS A 19 8.60 -29.85 13.78
N ASN A 20 9.35 -29.49 14.83
CA ASN A 20 10.67 -28.84 14.84
C ASN A 20 11.80 -29.87 14.58
N THR A 21 12.93 -29.42 14.01
CA THR A 21 14.32 -29.67 14.50
C THR A 21 15.37 -28.97 13.62
N THR A 22 16.21 -28.13 14.22
CA THR A 22 17.60 -27.78 13.82
C THR A 22 18.56 -28.59 14.73
N PRO A 23 19.92 -28.52 14.68
CA PRO A 23 20.84 -27.66 13.90
C PRO A 23 22.07 -28.40 13.31
N SER A 24 22.99 -27.69 12.63
CA SER A 24 24.45 -27.74 12.92
C SER A 24 25.25 -26.94 11.90
N SER A 25 26.19 -26.13 12.42
CA SER A 25 27.07 -25.22 11.71
C SER A 25 28.48 -25.81 11.63
N SER A 26 29.08 -25.81 10.44
CA SER A 26 30.49 -26.16 10.23
C SER A 26 31.25 -24.97 9.63
N ARG A 27 32.17 -24.39 10.41
CA ARG A 27 33.10 -23.34 9.96
C ARG A 27 34.31 -23.99 9.28
N ILE A 28 34.58 -23.58 8.04
CA ILE A 28 35.79 -23.96 7.30
C ILE A 28 36.82 -22.83 7.45
N PHE A 29 37.99 -23.15 8.00
CA PHE A 29 39.16 -22.25 8.02
C PHE A 29 40.03 -22.54 6.80
N LEU A 30 40.05 -21.61 5.83
CA LEU A 30 40.98 -21.64 4.70
C LEU A 30 42.19 -20.75 5.02
N ARG A 31 43.36 -21.39 5.10
CA ARG A 31 44.68 -20.75 5.27
C ARG A 31 45.22 -20.43 3.87
N THR A 32 45.33 -19.14 3.51
CA THR A 32 45.97 -18.72 2.26
C THR A 32 47.43 -18.32 2.51
N PRO A 33 48.37 -18.65 1.61
CA PRO A 33 49.75 -18.23 1.71
C PRO A 33 49.90 -16.74 1.34
N SER A 34 50.72 -16.01 2.10
CA SER A 34 51.05 -14.62 1.83
C SER A 34 52.00 -14.52 0.63
N LEU A 35 51.49 -14.05 -0.52
CA LEU A 35 52.29 -13.65 -1.66
C LEU A 35 52.65 -12.17 -1.53
N ASN A 36 53.95 -11.87 -1.37
CA ASN A 36 54.47 -10.50 -1.38
C ASN A 36 54.54 -9.98 -2.81
N PHE A 37 53.53 -9.20 -3.21
CA PHE A 37 53.55 -8.47 -4.48
C PHE A 37 54.14 -7.06 -4.26
N ARG A 38 55.26 -6.77 -4.92
CA ARG A 38 55.91 -5.46 -4.91
C ARG A 38 55.14 -4.54 -5.87
N ALA A 39 54.31 -3.65 -5.33
CA ALA A 39 53.58 -2.67 -6.12
C ALA A 39 54.51 -1.55 -6.62
N SER A 40 54.59 -1.36 -7.94
CA SER A 40 55.10 -0.14 -8.57
C SER A 40 54.05 0.97 -8.47
N PRO A 41 54.42 2.25 -8.33
CA PRO A 41 53.46 3.33 -8.16
C PRO A 41 52.73 3.62 -9.48
N THR A 42 51.57 2.98 -9.68
CA THR A 42 50.58 3.45 -10.64
C THR A 42 49.96 4.74 -10.10
N LYS A 43 49.98 5.81 -10.91
CA LYS A 43 49.25 7.05 -10.62
C LYS A 43 47.80 6.71 -10.34
N LEU A 44 47.37 6.87 -9.09
CA LEU A 44 45.96 6.89 -8.73
C LEU A 44 45.32 8.10 -9.40
N PHE A 45 44.60 7.86 -10.49
CA PHE A 45 43.54 8.77 -10.88
C PHE A 45 42.44 8.65 -9.82
N SER A 46 42.34 9.66 -8.97
CA SER A 46 41.20 9.84 -8.08
C SER A 46 39.98 10.14 -8.96
N ILE A 47 39.29 9.08 -9.38
CA ILE A 47 37.90 9.22 -9.80
C ILE A 47 37.17 9.56 -8.52
N LYS A 48 36.82 10.84 -8.34
CA LYS A 48 35.78 11.21 -7.38
C LYS A 48 34.55 10.39 -7.77
N ALA A 49 34.24 9.35 -6.99
CA ALA A 49 32.94 8.72 -7.05
C ALA A 49 31.94 9.84 -6.82
N GLN A 50 31.23 10.25 -7.87
CA GLN A 50 30.08 11.11 -7.71
C GLN A 50 29.11 10.29 -6.87
N SER A 51 28.90 10.70 -5.62
CA SER A 51 27.89 10.08 -4.77
C SER A 51 26.58 10.07 -5.54
N ALA A 52 25.95 8.90 -5.68
CA ALA A 52 24.63 8.80 -6.29
C ALA A 52 23.70 9.84 -5.63
N PRO A 53 22.86 10.54 -6.40
CA PRO A 53 21.97 11.55 -5.84
C PRO A 53 21.08 10.90 -4.77
N VAL A 54 20.97 11.57 -3.62
CA VAL A 54 20.07 11.14 -2.55
C VAL A 54 18.64 11.31 -3.06
N LEU A 55 17.90 10.21 -3.15
CA LEU A 55 16.51 10.22 -3.60
C LEU A 55 15.63 10.92 -2.56
N THR A 56 14.76 11.82 -3.00
CA THR A 56 13.74 12.42 -2.14
C THR A 56 12.58 11.46 -1.92
N GLN A 57 11.72 11.74 -0.92
CA GLN A 57 10.52 10.91 -0.70
C GLN A 57 9.61 10.90 -1.92
N ASP A 58 9.47 12.02 -2.64
CA ASP A 58 8.65 12.08 -3.85
C ASP A 58 9.29 11.30 -5.01
N ASP A 59 10.63 11.24 -5.10
CA ASP A 59 11.30 10.35 -6.05
C ASP A 59 11.00 8.87 -5.74
N LEU A 60 11.01 8.49 -4.46
CA LEU A 60 10.67 7.12 -4.04
C LEU A 60 9.21 6.78 -4.33
N LYS A 61 8.28 7.69 -4.04
CA LYS A 61 6.86 7.53 -4.40
C LYS A 61 6.67 7.37 -5.89
N LYS A 62 7.37 8.17 -6.70
CA LYS A 62 7.33 8.09 -8.15
C LYS A 62 7.88 6.76 -8.65
N LEU A 63 9.01 6.29 -8.12
CA LEU A 63 9.58 4.98 -8.48
C LEU A 63 8.62 3.83 -8.15
N ALA A 64 7.98 3.87 -6.97
CA ALA A 64 6.96 2.88 -6.59
C ALA A 64 5.75 2.93 -7.54
N ALA A 65 5.30 4.13 -7.91
CA ALA A 65 4.20 4.33 -8.85
C ALA A 65 4.54 3.83 -10.26
N ASP A 66 5.73 4.15 -10.77
CA ASP A 66 6.24 3.67 -12.06
C ASP A 66 6.34 2.15 -12.08
N LYS A 67 6.71 1.53 -10.95
CA LYS A 67 6.73 0.06 -10.85
C LYS A 67 5.34 -0.56 -10.79
N ALA A 68 4.39 0.09 -10.13
CA ALA A 68 3.03 -0.41 -10.01
C ALA A 68 2.27 -0.42 -11.33
N VAL A 69 2.55 0.53 -12.24
CA VAL A 69 1.91 0.53 -13.57
C VAL A 69 2.35 -0.63 -14.47
N ASP A 70 3.43 -1.35 -14.14
CA ASP A 70 3.83 -2.58 -14.86
C ASP A 70 2.77 -3.70 -14.75
N TYR A 71 1.91 -3.64 -13.72
CA TYR A 71 0.82 -4.60 -13.53
C TYR A 71 -0.40 -4.27 -14.40
N VAL A 72 -0.46 -3.05 -14.95
CA VAL A 72 -1.59 -2.55 -15.73
C VAL A 72 -1.50 -3.06 -17.17
N LYS A 73 -2.61 -3.59 -17.67
CA LYS A 73 -2.76 -4.05 -19.05
C LYS A 73 -3.90 -3.29 -19.73
N SER A 74 -3.76 -3.07 -21.04
CA SER A 74 -4.85 -2.50 -21.84
C SER A 74 -6.14 -3.30 -21.68
N GLY A 75 -7.28 -2.63 -21.59
CA GLY A 75 -8.60 -3.25 -21.39
C GLY A 75 -9.04 -3.39 -19.93
N MET A 76 -8.16 -3.09 -18.95
CA MET A 76 -8.50 -3.23 -17.53
C MET A 76 -9.43 -2.12 -17.01
N VAL A 77 -10.30 -2.50 -16.09
CA VAL A 77 -10.96 -1.62 -15.12
C VAL A 77 -10.05 -1.50 -13.90
N LEU A 78 -9.67 -0.27 -13.56
CA LEU A 78 -8.69 0.03 -12.52
C LEU A 78 -9.32 0.78 -11.34
N GLY A 79 -9.10 0.30 -10.13
CA GLY A 79 -9.32 1.07 -8.91
C GLY A 79 -8.22 2.12 -8.74
N LEU A 80 -8.59 3.40 -8.78
CA LEU A 80 -7.63 4.51 -8.65
C LEU A 80 -7.58 5.00 -7.21
N GLY A 81 -6.45 4.73 -6.54
CA GLY A 81 -6.18 5.09 -5.16
C GLY A 81 -6.15 6.59 -4.85
N THR A 82 -5.97 6.92 -3.57
CA THR A 82 -5.96 8.30 -3.05
C THR A 82 -4.66 8.61 -2.30
N GLY A 83 -4.19 9.86 -2.43
CA GLY A 83 -3.02 10.36 -1.72
C GLY A 83 -1.83 10.68 -2.61
N SER A 84 -0.75 11.17 -2.01
CA SER A 84 0.41 11.69 -2.78
C SER A 84 1.10 10.62 -3.63
N THR A 85 1.20 9.38 -3.13
CA THR A 85 1.80 8.27 -3.90
C THR A 85 0.88 7.80 -5.03
N ALA A 86 -0.41 7.58 -4.75
CA ALA A 86 -1.40 7.20 -5.76
C ALA A 86 -1.56 8.26 -6.86
N ALA A 87 -1.38 9.55 -6.54
CA ALA A 87 -1.40 10.62 -7.52
C ALA A 87 -0.29 10.46 -8.59
N PHE A 88 0.88 9.91 -8.25
CA PHE A 88 1.91 9.60 -9.24
C PHE A 88 1.48 8.45 -10.16
N VAL A 89 0.78 7.43 -9.64
CA VAL A 89 0.23 6.34 -10.45
C VAL A 89 -0.77 6.88 -11.47
N VAL A 90 -1.71 7.72 -11.02
CA VAL A 90 -2.73 8.34 -11.89
C VAL A 90 -2.06 9.23 -12.96
N ALA A 91 -1.03 9.99 -12.59
CA ALA A 91 -0.26 10.79 -13.54
C ALA A 91 0.42 9.91 -14.61
N LYS A 92 1.04 8.81 -14.20
CA LYS A 92 1.72 7.89 -15.11
C LYS A 92 0.74 7.17 -16.05
N LEU A 93 -0.43 6.76 -15.55
CA LEU A 93 -1.51 6.20 -16.37
C LEU A 93 -1.98 7.19 -17.44
N GLY A 94 -2.17 8.46 -17.07
CA GLY A 94 -2.55 9.50 -18.02
C GLY A 94 -1.51 9.71 -19.12
N GLU A 95 -0.22 9.63 -18.79
CA GLU A 95 0.87 9.67 -19.78
C GLU A 95 0.79 8.50 -20.76
N LEU A 96 0.69 7.26 -20.25
CA LEU A 96 0.67 6.03 -21.06
C LEU A 96 -0.57 5.94 -21.96
N LEU A 97 -1.73 6.44 -21.49
CA LEU A 97 -2.93 6.55 -22.31
C LEU A 97 -2.78 7.59 -23.42
N LYS A 98 -2.10 8.71 -23.12
CA LYS A 98 -1.83 9.76 -24.10
C LYS A 98 -0.84 9.32 -25.17
N THR A 99 0.17 8.52 -24.83
CA THR A 99 1.14 7.97 -25.79
C THR A 99 0.57 6.79 -26.59
N GLY A 100 -0.51 6.17 -26.10
CA GLY A 100 -1.13 5.00 -26.72
C GLY A 100 -0.46 3.67 -26.33
N GLU A 101 0.47 3.70 -25.36
CA GLU A 101 1.08 2.49 -24.78
C GLU A 101 0.05 1.67 -23.98
N LEU A 102 -0.91 2.36 -23.36
CA LEU A 102 -2.11 1.76 -22.79
C LEU A 102 -3.34 2.21 -23.55
N THR A 103 -4.31 1.31 -23.70
CA THR A 103 -5.59 1.58 -24.36
C THR A 103 -6.73 0.90 -23.61
N ASN A 104 -7.96 1.40 -23.81
CA ASN A 104 -9.17 0.81 -23.24
C ASN A 104 -9.15 0.65 -21.71
N ILE A 105 -8.57 1.61 -20.99
CA ILE A 105 -8.59 1.65 -19.52
C ILE A 105 -9.84 2.39 -19.04
N ILE A 106 -10.46 1.89 -17.97
CA ILE A 106 -11.52 2.58 -17.23
C ILE A 106 -11.08 2.71 -15.77
N GLY A 107 -11.11 3.92 -15.21
CA GLY A 107 -10.76 4.19 -13.82
C GLY A 107 -11.98 4.32 -12.90
N VAL A 108 -11.95 3.68 -11.74
CA VAL A 108 -12.92 3.82 -10.64
C VAL A 108 -12.23 4.53 -9.47
N PRO A 109 -12.48 5.83 -9.23
CA PRO A 109 -11.73 6.62 -8.26
C PRO A 109 -12.20 6.40 -6.82
N THR A 110 -11.25 6.30 -5.90
CA THR A 110 -11.49 6.14 -4.45
C THR A 110 -11.77 7.46 -3.73
N SER A 111 -11.59 8.62 -4.37
CA SER A 111 -11.94 9.93 -3.82
C SER A 111 -12.29 10.95 -4.89
N LYS A 112 -12.95 12.05 -4.49
CA LYS A 112 -13.20 13.19 -5.38
C LYS A 112 -11.90 13.80 -5.91
N ARG A 113 -10.85 13.85 -5.08
CA ARG A 113 -9.52 14.34 -5.46
C ARG A 113 -8.93 13.51 -6.59
N THR A 114 -8.99 12.18 -6.46
CA THR A 114 -8.50 11.27 -7.50
C THR A 114 -9.35 11.36 -8.76
N GLU A 115 -10.68 11.47 -8.63
CA GLU A 115 -11.59 11.67 -9.75
C GLU A 115 -11.23 12.93 -10.56
N GLU A 116 -11.06 14.07 -9.87
CA GLU A 116 -10.68 15.34 -10.49
C GLU A 116 -9.34 15.25 -11.22
N GLN A 117 -8.33 14.64 -10.58
CA GLN A 117 -7.03 14.42 -11.19
C GLN A 117 -7.12 13.56 -12.46
N ALA A 118 -7.78 12.39 -12.37
CA ALA A 118 -7.90 11.45 -13.48
C ALA A 118 -8.69 12.07 -14.65
N ARG A 119 -9.74 12.83 -14.35
CA ARG A 119 -10.51 13.59 -15.34
C ARG A 119 -9.63 14.64 -16.05
N SER A 120 -8.78 15.35 -15.32
CA SER A 120 -7.85 16.34 -15.91
C SER A 120 -6.83 15.70 -16.87
N LEU A 121 -6.57 14.41 -16.71
CA LEU A 121 -5.63 13.63 -17.51
C LEU A 121 -6.31 12.85 -18.65
N ASN A 122 -7.62 13.04 -18.85
CA ASN A 122 -8.44 12.35 -19.85
C ASN A 122 -8.47 10.82 -19.67
N ILE A 123 -8.33 10.33 -18.44
CA ILE A 123 -8.56 8.92 -18.13
C ILE A 123 -10.09 8.69 -18.15
N PRO A 124 -10.61 7.71 -18.90
CA PRO A 124 -12.03 7.35 -18.85
C PRO A 124 -12.40 6.92 -17.43
N LEU A 125 -13.51 7.43 -16.89
CA LEU A 125 -13.93 7.16 -15.52
C LEU A 125 -15.27 6.45 -15.48
N SER A 126 -15.45 5.64 -14.44
CA SER A 126 -16.72 5.05 -14.07
C SER A 126 -16.86 4.95 -12.56
N ILE A 127 -17.93 4.32 -12.09
CA ILE A 127 -18.21 4.07 -10.68
C ILE A 127 -18.37 2.59 -10.41
N LEU A 128 -18.23 2.20 -9.14
CA LEU A 128 -18.34 0.81 -8.71
C LEU A 128 -19.72 0.20 -9.02
N ASP A 129 -20.78 1.00 -9.01
CA ASP A 129 -22.14 0.51 -9.36
C ASP A 129 -22.23 0.04 -10.83
N ASP A 130 -21.50 0.70 -11.74
CA ASP A 130 -21.50 0.37 -13.18
C ASP A 130 -20.43 -0.69 -13.52
N HIS A 131 -19.35 -0.76 -12.74
CA HIS A 131 -18.32 -1.80 -12.83
C HIS A 131 -18.08 -2.43 -11.45
N PRO A 132 -18.92 -3.41 -11.04
CA PRO A 132 -18.81 -4.04 -9.73
C PRO A 132 -17.62 -5.01 -9.61
N HIS A 133 -16.89 -5.22 -10.71
CA HIS A 133 -15.69 -6.04 -10.77
C HIS A 133 -14.53 -5.18 -11.29
N ILE A 134 -13.43 -5.15 -10.54
CA ILE A 134 -12.25 -4.37 -10.86
C ILE A 134 -11.09 -5.35 -11.08
N ASP A 135 -10.32 -5.18 -12.14
CA ASP A 135 -9.21 -6.09 -12.43
C ASP A 135 -8.03 -5.84 -11.48
N LEU A 136 -7.75 -4.56 -11.21
CA LEU A 136 -6.61 -4.14 -10.39
C LEU A 136 -6.92 -2.84 -9.67
N ALA A 137 -6.75 -2.80 -8.35
CA ALA A 137 -6.63 -1.56 -7.59
C ALA A 137 -5.17 -1.22 -7.32
N ILE A 138 -4.80 0.06 -7.46
CA ILE A 138 -3.50 0.57 -7.02
C ILE A 138 -3.74 1.73 -6.06
N ASP A 139 -3.28 1.58 -4.82
CA ASP A 139 -3.42 2.62 -3.81
C ASP A 139 -2.24 2.67 -2.83
N GLY A 140 -2.09 3.77 -2.11
CA GLY A 140 -1.15 3.90 -1.02
C GLY A 140 -1.64 3.28 0.28
N ALA A 141 -0.73 3.23 1.23
CA ALA A 141 -1.00 2.90 2.62
C ALA A 141 -0.37 3.93 3.56
N ASP A 142 -0.94 4.04 4.75
CA ASP A 142 -0.42 4.83 5.86
C ASP A 142 0.54 4.02 6.73
N GLU A 143 0.30 2.72 6.86
CA GLU A 143 1.19 1.73 7.46
C GLU A 143 1.06 0.40 6.73
N VAL A 144 2.16 -0.37 6.70
CA VAL A 144 2.23 -1.72 6.13
C VAL A 144 2.99 -2.62 7.11
N ASP A 145 2.36 -3.69 7.58
CA ASP A 145 3.02 -4.68 8.44
C ASP A 145 3.69 -5.81 7.63
N PRO A 146 4.47 -6.72 8.27
CA PRO A 146 5.16 -7.80 7.56
C PRO A 146 4.23 -8.84 6.90
N LEU A 147 2.95 -8.85 7.26
CA LEU A 147 1.91 -9.71 6.67
C LEU A 147 1.11 -8.99 5.59
N LEU A 148 1.51 -7.76 5.23
CA LEU A 148 0.84 -6.87 4.28
C LEU A 148 -0.56 -6.43 4.72
N ASN A 149 -0.85 -6.47 6.02
CA ASN A 149 -2.00 -5.74 6.55
C ASN A 149 -1.70 -4.25 6.57
N LEU A 150 -2.74 -3.43 6.47
CA LEU A 150 -2.61 -2.00 6.22
C LEU A 150 -3.36 -1.16 7.24
N VAL A 151 -2.78 0.00 7.58
CA VAL A 151 -3.55 1.17 7.99
C VAL A 151 -3.67 2.09 6.78
N LYS A 152 -4.87 2.65 6.55
CA LYS A 152 -5.18 3.56 5.42
C LYS A 152 -6.05 4.73 5.88
N GLY A 153 -6.53 5.56 4.96
CA GLY A 153 -7.59 6.51 5.29
C GLY A 153 -7.19 7.76 6.05
N ARG A 154 -5.91 8.01 6.36
CA ARG A 154 -5.50 9.29 6.98
C ARG A 154 -5.80 10.49 6.07
N GLY A 155 -5.96 10.25 4.76
CA GLY A 155 -6.43 11.23 3.78
C GLY A 155 -7.95 11.39 3.68
N GLY A 156 -8.74 10.66 4.48
CA GLY A 156 -10.21 10.83 4.56
C GLY A 156 -11.02 10.11 3.47
N ALA A 157 -10.47 9.08 2.81
CA ALA A 157 -11.14 8.33 1.75
C ALA A 157 -11.39 6.85 2.08
N LEU A 158 -11.16 6.44 3.34
CA LEU A 158 -11.03 5.04 3.77
C LEU A 158 -12.17 4.12 3.33
N LEU A 159 -13.43 4.60 3.38
CA LEU A 159 -14.58 3.78 3.02
C LEU A 159 -14.61 3.48 1.53
N ARG A 160 -14.39 4.50 0.69
CA ARG A 160 -14.37 4.33 -0.77
C ARG A 160 -13.17 3.53 -1.22
N GLU A 161 -12.00 3.78 -0.64
CA GLU A 161 -10.79 2.97 -0.82
C GLU A 161 -11.13 1.49 -0.60
N LYS A 162 -11.63 1.14 0.58
CA LYS A 162 -11.96 -0.25 0.93
C LYS A 162 -13.01 -0.87 0.01
N MET A 163 -14.04 -0.13 -0.38
CA MET A 163 -15.08 -0.65 -1.28
C MET A 163 -14.53 -1.00 -2.67
N VAL A 164 -13.70 -0.13 -3.23
CA VAL A 164 -13.08 -0.34 -4.55
C VAL A 164 -12.03 -1.45 -4.46
N GLU A 165 -11.15 -1.42 -3.46
CA GLU A 165 -10.09 -2.41 -3.26
C GLU A 165 -10.64 -3.82 -3.00
N ALA A 166 -11.72 -3.94 -2.23
CA ALA A 166 -12.35 -5.23 -1.96
C ALA A 166 -13.13 -5.79 -3.15
N ALA A 167 -13.44 -4.96 -4.15
CA ALA A 167 -14.06 -5.38 -5.40
C ALA A 167 -13.03 -5.70 -6.50
N SER A 168 -11.73 -5.61 -6.19
CA SER A 168 -10.64 -5.89 -7.11
C SER A 168 -10.14 -7.33 -7.03
N ASP A 169 -9.79 -7.92 -8.17
CA ASP A 169 -9.10 -9.21 -8.23
C ASP A 169 -7.69 -9.15 -7.63
N GLU A 170 -6.97 -8.06 -7.91
CA GLU A 170 -5.65 -7.79 -7.37
C GLU A 170 -5.59 -6.39 -6.75
N PHE A 171 -4.90 -6.27 -5.62
CA PHE A 171 -4.66 -4.99 -4.96
C PHE A 171 -3.16 -4.79 -4.74
N VAL A 172 -2.61 -3.81 -5.47
CA VAL A 172 -1.21 -3.40 -5.38
C VAL A 172 -1.08 -2.17 -4.50
N VAL A 173 -0.31 -2.32 -3.42
CA VAL A 173 -0.02 -1.22 -2.48
C VAL A 173 1.29 -0.52 -2.88
N VAL A 174 1.23 0.80 -3.05
CA VAL A 174 2.40 1.65 -3.32
C VAL A 174 2.80 2.45 -2.08
N ALA A 175 3.97 2.13 -1.51
CA ALA A 175 4.47 2.77 -0.30
C ALA A 175 5.99 2.96 -0.36
N ASP A 176 6.48 4.04 0.26
CA ASP A 176 7.88 4.20 0.58
C ASP A 176 8.21 3.52 1.92
N GLU A 177 9.50 3.28 2.17
CA GLU A 177 10.00 2.56 3.35
C GLU A 177 9.53 3.13 4.70
N THR A 178 9.18 4.42 4.76
CA THR A 178 8.68 5.05 5.98
C THR A 178 7.31 4.53 6.43
N LYS A 179 6.59 3.81 5.56
CA LYS A 179 5.28 3.21 5.88
C LYS A 179 5.40 1.82 6.52
N LEU A 180 6.58 1.20 6.49
CA LEU A 180 6.78 -0.13 7.08
C LEU A 180 6.76 -0.04 8.60
N VAL A 181 6.00 -0.92 9.25
CA VAL A 181 5.89 -1.04 10.70
C VAL A 181 6.01 -2.49 11.12
N ASP A 182 6.49 -2.76 12.34
CA ASP A 182 6.55 -4.14 12.87
C ASP A 182 5.14 -4.70 13.17
N GLY A 183 4.18 -3.82 13.43
CA GLY A 183 2.76 -4.13 13.63
C GLY A 183 1.89 -2.89 13.49
N LEU A 184 0.63 -3.07 13.11
CA LEU A 184 -0.31 -1.97 12.88
C LEU A 184 -0.50 -1.11 14.14
N GLY A 185 -0.55 0.20 13.94
CA GLY A 185 -0.48 1.24 14.99
C GLY A 185 0.96 1.61 15.37
N GLY A 186 1.97 0.93 14.83
CA GLY A 186 3.38 1.10 15.19
C GLY A 186 3.96 2.48 14.88
N SER A 187 3.40 3.22 13.92
CA SER A 187 3.85 4.60 13.63
C SER A 187 3.43 5.61 14.71
N LYS A 188 2.50 5.23 15.60
CA LYS A 188 1.87 6.08 16.62
C LYS A 188 1.06 7.26 16.05
N LEU A 189 0.81 7.24 14.74
CA LEU A 189 -0.10 8.17 14.08
C LEU A 189 -1.52 7.59 14.07
N ALA A 190 -2.47 8.38 13.55
CA ALA A 190 -3.89 8.03 13.59
C ALA A 190 -4.20 6.69 12.91
N MET A 191 -5.12 5.93 13.52
CA MET A 191 -5.80 4.77 12.96
C MET A 191 -7.27 5.17 12.68
N PRO A 192 -7.63 5.54 11.44
CA PRO A 192 -8.92 6.16 11.16
C PRO A 192 -10.10 5.20 11.34
N VAL A 193 -11.18 5.72 11.95
CA VAL A 193 -12.48 5.03 12.08
C VAL A 193 -13.56 6.00 11.60
N GLU A 194 -14.26 5.64 10.53
CA GLU A 194 -15.38 6.44 10.03
C GLU A 194 -16.66 6.10 10.81
N VAL A 195 -17.34 7.12 11.32
CA VAL A 195 -18.58 6.99 12.09
C VAL A 195 -19.67 7.86 11.48
N VAL A 196 -20.92 7.44 11.66
CA VAL A 196 -22.06 8.29 11.30
C VAL A 196 -22.11 9.55 12.17
N GLN A 197 -22.57 10.66 11.59
CA GLN A 197 -22.65 11.94 12.30
C GLN A 197 -23.63 11.90 13.47
N PHE A 198 -24.72 11.14 13.33
CA PHE A 198 -25.71 10.98 14.38
C PHE A 198 -25.07 10.34 15.62
N CYS A 199 -25.11 11.07 16.74
CA CYS A 199 -24.53 10.63 18.02
C CYS A 199 -23.03 10.25 17.94
N TRP A 200 -22.24 10.89 17.07
CA TRP A 200 -20.81 10.56 16.94
C TRP A 200 -20.03 10.67 18.27
N LYS A 201 -20.38 11.62 19.15
CA LYS A 201 -19.77 11.74 20.50
C LYS A 201 -20.04 10.52 21.38
N TYR A 202 -21.21 9.90 21.26
CA TYR A 202 -21.51 8.66 21.97
C TYR A 202 -20.67 7.50 21.41
N ASN A 203 -20.57 7.38 20.09
CA ASN A 203 -19.69 6.39 19.46
C ASN A 203 -18.22 6.57 19.88
N LEU A 204 -17.76 7.81 20.03
CA LEU A 204 -16.42 8.10 20.55
C LEU A 204 -16.20 7.53 21.96
N VAL A 205 -17.15 7.73 22.88
CA VAL A 205 -17.09 7.15 24.23
C VAL A 205 -17.07 5.61 24.15
N ARG A 206 -17.90 5.02 23.29
CA ARG A 206 -17.94 3.56 23.11
C ARG A 206 -16.62 2.99 22.57
N LEU A 207 -15.97 3.70 21.66
CA LEU A 207 -14.63 3.34 21.20
C LEU A 207 -13.60 3.47 22.32
N GLN A 208 -13.62 4.57 23.08
CA GLN A 208 -12.73 4.76 24.24
C GLN A 208 -12.85 3.62 25.26
N GLU A 209 -14.07 3.19 25.57
CA GLU A 209 -14.35 2.07 26.47
C GLU A 209 -13.81 0.75 25.90
N LEU A 210 -14.04 0.47 24.62
CA LEU A 210 -13.52 -0.74 23.96
C LEU A 210 -11.99 -0.83 24.07
N PHE A 211 -11.27 0.24 23.75
CA PHE A 211 -9.80 0.23 23.83
C PHE A 211 -9.31 0.10 25.28
N LYS A 212 -10.00 0.72 26.23
CA LYS A 212 -9.68 0.57 27.67
C LYS A 212 -9.86 -0.88 28.14
N ASP A 213 -10.94 -1.54 27.72
CA ASP A 213 -11.23 -2.93 28.08
C ASP A 213 -10.20 -3.91 27.50
N GLU A 214 -9.67 -3.61 26.31
CA GLU A 214 -8.56 -4.33 25.69
C GLU A 214 -7.16 -3.92 26.22
N GLY A 215 -7.09 -3.01 27.20
CA GLY A 215 -5.84 -2.55 27.79
C GLY A 215 -4.98 -1.66 26.87
N VAL A 216 -5.58 -1.06 25.85
CA VAL A 216 -4.92 -0.20 24.86
C VAL A 216 -5.09 1.28 25.24
N GLU A 217 -3.98 2.00 25.38
CA GLU A 217 -3.98 3.45 25.53
C GLU A 217 -4.15 4.11 24.16
N ALA A 218 -5.32 4.71 23.92
CA ALA A 218 -5.65 5.37 22.66
C ALA A 218 -5.96 6.85 22.87
N LYS A 219 -5.36 7.69 22.01
CA LYS A 219 -5.71 9.12 21.89
C LYS A 219 -6.71 9.27 20.76
N PHE A 220 -7.80 10.00 21.01
CA PHE A 220 -8.84 10.24 20.03
C PHE A 220 -8.85 11.69 19.60
N GLU A 221 -8.87 11.91 18.29
CA GLU A 221 -8.96 13.22 17.66
C GLU A 221 -10.09 13.17 16.64
N SER A 222 -10.96 14.19 16.64
CA SER A 222 -12.04 14.36 15.67
C SER A 222 -11.68 15.49 14.72
N TRP A 223 -11.85 15.28 13.42
CA TRP A 223 -11.55 16.24 12.36
C TRP A 223 -12.83 16.58 11.59
#